data_AF-A0A9D8HII9-F1
#
_entry.id   AF-A0A9D8HII9-F1
#
_cell.length_a   1.000
_cell.length_b   1.000
_cell.length_c   1.000
_cell.angle_alpha   90.00
_cell.angle_beta   90.00
_cell.angle_gamma   90.00
#
_symmetry.space_group_name_H-M   'P 1'
#
loop_
_entity.id
_entity.type
_entity.pdbx_description
1 polymer ?
#
loop_
_entity_poly.entity_id
_entity_poly.type
_entity_poly.pdbx_seq_one_letter_code
_entity_poly.pdbx_strand_id
1 'polypeptide(L)' 'MSEILKGNKVTGKLRAPRCQEGERLCAHRGCPTKLSRYNSREFCYAHAPTRYPRLRGRVVREA' A
#
# COMPACT_ATOMS: atom_id res chain seq x y z
N MET A 1 -4.07 15.87 50.52
CA MET A 1 -3.53 16.03 49.16
C MET A 1 -3.58 14.65 48.51
N SER A 2 -4.62 14.35 47.73
CA SER A 2 -4.82 13.02 47.13
C SER A 2 -4.00 12.90 45.84
N GLU A 3 -2.99 12.04 45.85
CA GLU A 3 -2.22 11.69 44.65
C GLU A 3 -3.06 10.78 43.75
N ILE A 4 -3.69 11.37 42.74
CA ILE A 4 -4.47 10.64 41.74
C ILE A 4 -3.50 10.14 40.67
N LEU A 5 -3.25 8.83 40.66
CA LEU A 5 -2.54 8.14 39.59
C LEU A 5 -3.28 8.32 38.25
N LYS A 6 -2.73 9.16 37.37
CA LYS A 6 -3.22 9.34 35.99
C LYS A 6 -2.45 8.44 35.04
N GLY A 7 -3.17 7.59 34.32
CA GLY A 7 -2.61 6.77 33.25
C GLY A 7 -2.10 7.60 32.08
N ASN A 8 -1.03 7.12 31.43
CA ASN A 8 -0.48 7.76 30.24
C ASN A 8 -1.43 7.62 29.05
N LYS A 9 -1.75 8.74 28.39
CA LYS A 9 -2.48 8.71 27.11
C LYS A 9 -1.56 8.11 26.04
N VAL A 10 -2.03 7.08 25.35
CA VAL A 10 -1.38 6.54 24.15
C VAL A 10 -1.36 7.65 23.11
N THR A 11 -0.22 8.32 22.98
CA THR A 11 0.02 9.32 21.94
C THR A 11 0.47 8.58 20.69
N GLY A 12 -0.48 7.95 20.01
CA GLY A 12 -0.20 7.23 18.77
C GLY A 12 0.15 8.20 17.65
N LYS A 13 1.45 8.43 17.39
CA LYS A 13 1.89 8.83 16.06
C LYS A 13 1.85 7.60 15.15
N LEU A 14 0.65 7.13 14.79
CA LEU A 14 0.53 6.24 13.64
C LEU A 14 0.87 7.08 12.41
N ARG A 15 1.98 6.75 11.74
CA ARG A 15 2.34 7.36 10.46
C ARG A 15 1.15 7.18 9.52
N ALA A 16 0.69 8.29 8.92
CA ALA A 16 -0.38 8.24 7.94
C ALA A 16 -0.02 7.27 6.80
N PRO A 17 -0.99 6.49 6.27
CA PRO A 17 -0.74 5.62 5.14
C PRO A 17 -0.18 6.42 3.96
N ARG A 18 0.73 5.82 3.18
CA ARG A 18 1.24 6.46 1.97
C ARG A 18 0.09 6.62 0.97
N CYS A 19 -0.13 7.85 0.53
CA CYS A 19 -1.10 8.19 -0.51
C CYS A 19 -0.34 8.70 -1.73
N GLN A 20 -0.76 8.26 -2.91
CA GLN A 20 -0.41 8.86 -4.18
C GLN A 20 -1.37 10.02 -4.45
N GLU A 21 -0.83 11.16 -4.89
CA GLU A 21 -1.61 12.33 -5.27
C GLU A 21 -1.91 12.32 -6.78
N GLY A 22 -2.99 13.00 -7.17
CA GLY A 22 -3.41 13.14 -8.56
C GLY A 22 -4.41 12.09 -9.06
N GLU A 23 -5.03 12.41 -10.19
CA GLU A 23 -5.95 11.52 -10.90
C GLU A 23 -5.16 10.59 -11.82
N ARG A 24 -4.75 9.43 -11.29
CA ARG A 24 -3.99 8.44 -12.05
C ARG A 24 -4.92 7.49 -12.79
N LEU A 25 -4.62 7.23 -14.05
CA LEU A 25 -5.26 6.19 -14.86
C LEU A 25 -4.34 4.97 -14.98
N CYS A 26 -4.93 3.82 -15.29
CA CYS A 26 -4.18 2.62 -15.61
C CYS A 26 -3.29 2.84 -16.84
N ALA A 27 -2.02 2.45 -16.77
CA ALA A 27 -1.04 2.59 -17.86
C ALA A 27 -1.30 1.66 -19.06
N HIS A 28 -2.27 0.73 -18.96
CA HIS A 28 -2.67 -0.11 -20.08
C HIS A 28 -3.39 0.72 -21.16
N ARG A 29 -3.00 0.53 -22.43
CA ARG A 29 -3.57 1.30 -23.55
C ARG A 29 -5.08 1.09 -23.63
N GLY A 30 -5.83 2.19 -23.63
CA GLY A 30 -7.29 2.16 -23.74
C GLY A 30 -8.03 1.75 -22.46
N CYS A 31 -7.35 1.65 -21.31
CA CYS A 31 -7.99 1.35 -20.04
C CYS A 31 -8.45 2.66 -19.33
N PRO A 32 -9.77 2.92 -19.20
CA PRO A 32 -10.27 4.12 -18.53
C PRO A 32 -10.26 4.01 -16.99
N THR A 33 -9.70 2.94 -16.42
CA THR A 33 -9.78 2.69 -14.98
C THR A 33 -8.93 3.69 -14.19
N LYS A 34 -9.59 4.45 -13.32
CA LYS A 34 -8.96 5.36 -12.36
C LYS A 34 -8.36 4.57 -11.19
N LEU A 35 -7.10 4.85 -10.87
CA LEU A 35 -6.39 4.23 -9.76
C LEU A 35 -6.72 4.95 -8.46
N SER A 36 -6.96 4.17 -7.41
CA SER A 36 -7.15 4.70 -6.05
C SER A 36 -5.85 5.36 -5.54
N ARG A 37 -5.99 6.36 -4.66
CA ARG A 37 -4.87 7.04 -3.99
C ARG A 37 -3.95 6.09 -3.24
N TYR A 38 -4.45 4.93 -2.82
CA TYR A 38 -3.66 3.92 -2.11
C TYR A 38 -2.98 2.92 -3.05
N ASN A 39 -3.34 2.89 -4.33
CA ASN A 39 -2.70 2.01 -5.30
C ASN A 39 -1.38 2.64 -5.78
N SER A 40 -0.27 2.09 -5.29
CA SER A 40 1.07 2.51 -5.70
C SER A 40 1.47 2.02 -7.09
N ARG A 41 0.75 1.04 -7.67
CA ARG A 41 1.05 0.48 -9.00
C ARG A 41 0.63 1.44 -10.11
N GLU A 42 1.11 1.17 -11.32
CA GLU A 42 0.75 1.88 -12.55
C GLU A 42 -0.44 1.23 -13.29
N PHE A 43 -0.79 0.01 -12.91
CA PHE A 43 -1.86 -0.78 -13.52
C PHE A 43 -3.04 -0.96 -12.56
N CYS A 44 -4.24 -1.11 -13.12
CA CYS A 44 -5.43 -1.49 -12.37
C CYS A 44 -5.36 -2.96 -11.93
N TYR A 45 -6.32 -3.41 -11.11
CA TYR A 45 -6.36 -4.80 -10.64
C TYR A 45 -6.37 -5.82 -11.79
N ALA A 46 -7.09 -5.54 -12.88
CA ALA A 46 -7.19 -6.43 -14.04
C ALA A 46 -5.89 -6.53 -14.85
N HIS A 47 -5.12 -5.44 -14.93
CA HIS A 47 -3.86 -5.38 -15.71
C HIS A 47 -2.62 -5.52 -14.82
N ALA A 48 -2.79 -5.75 -13.52
CA ALA A 48 -1.66 -5.95 -12.64
C ALA A 48 -0.97 -7.28 -12.99
N PRO A 49 0.36 -7.30 -13.11
CA PRO A 49 1.08 -8.54 -13.38
C PRO A 49 0.85 -9.54 -12.23
N THR A 50 0.47 -10.76 -12.58
CA THR A 50 0.28 -11.84 -11.62
C THR A 50 1.61 -12.17 -10.96
N ARG A 51 1.75 -11.81 -9.68
CA ARG A 51 2.91 -12.19 -8.87
C ARG A 51 2.60 -13.49 -8.16
N TYR A 52 3.22 -14.57 -8.60
CA TYR A 52 3.18 -15.84 -7.88
C TYR A 52 4.11 -15.73 -6.66
N PRO A 53 3.66 -16.11 -5.45
CA PRO A 53 4.55 -16.21 -4.30
C PRO A 53 5.73 -17.11 -4.64
N ARG A 54 6.95 -16.72 -4.25
CA ARG A 54 8.09 -17.64 -4.31
C ARG A 54 7.77 -18.80 -3.38
N LEU A 55 7.72 -20.02 -3.92
CA LEU A 55 7.68 -21.23 -3.11
C LEU A 55 8.90 -21.20 -2.19
N ARG A 56 8.69 -21.31 -0.88
CA ARG A 56 9.78 -21.30 0.12
C ARG A 56 10.86 -22.28 -0.34
N GLY A 57 12.11 -21.81 -0.43
CA GLY A 57 13.26 -22.62 -0.84
C GLY A 57 13.60 -22.64 -2.34
N ARG A 58 12.80 -22.03 -3.23
CA ARG A 58 13.16 -21.93 -4.66
C ARG A 58 13.85 -20.59 -4.95
N VAL A 59 15.17 -20.63 -5.12
CA VAL A 59 15.97 -19.49 -5.64
C VAL A 59 15.83 -19.48 -7.17
N VAL A 60 15.06 -18.53 -7.70
CA VAL A 60 15.02 -18.27 -9.14
C VAL A 60 16.19 -17.33 -9.44
N ARG A 61 17.12 -17.75 -10.30
CA ARG A 61 18.20 -16.86 -10.78
C ARG A 61 17.56 -15.75 -11.61
N GLU A 62 17.89 -14.49 -11.29
CA GLU A 62 17.51 -13.35 -12.11
C GLU A 62 18.28 -13.44 -13.45
N ALA A 63 17.56 -13.33 -14.56
CA ALA A 63 18.09 -13.33 -15.93
C ALA A 63 18.16 -11.90 -16.45
#